data_AF-A0A127SJH8-F1
#
_entry.id   AF-A0A127SJH8-F1
#
_cell.length_a   1.000
_cell.length_b   1.000
_cell.length_c   1.000
_cell.angle_alpha   90.00
_cell.angle_beta   90.00
_cell.angle_gamma   90.00
#
_symmetry.space_group_name_H-M   'P 1'
#
loop_
_entity.id
_entity.type
_entity.pdbx_description
1 polymer ?
#
loop_
_entity_poly.entity_id
_entity_poly.type
_entity_poly.pdbx_seq_one_letter_code
_entity_poly.pdbx_strand_id
1 'polypeptide(L)' 'YRKYLAFISCLLEKPDLSVKTALKSIFRKSQVRSISEKFGLNLNAQIVCLSPSQWLNCFLEMLEVVPEKFHPS' A
#
# COMPACT_ATOMS: atom_id res chain seq x y z
N TYR A 1 -0.39 -5.78 -14.91
CA TYR A 1 -0.82 -6.99 -14.18
C TYR A 1 0.23 -7.56 -13.25
N ARG A 2 1.42 -7.98 -13.72
CA ARG A 2 2.45 -8.58 -12.83
C ARG A 2 2.84 -7.69 -11.63
N LYS A 3 3.16 -6.41 -11.87
CA LYS A 3 3.49 -5.45 -10.80
C LYS A 3 2.36 -5.26 -9.78
N TYR A 4 1.11 -5.26 -10.23
CA TYR A 4 -0.04 -5.13 -9.33
C TYR A 4 -0.19 -6.38 -8.45
N LEU A 5 -0.05 -7.57 -9.03
CA LEU A 5 -0.09 -8.81 -8.26
C LEU A 5 1.08 -8.89 -7.26
N ALA A 6 2.29 -8.52 -7.65
CA ALA A 6 3.44 -8.46 -6.74
C ALA A 6 3.21 -7.48 -5.59
N PHE A 7 2.63 -6.31 -5.88
CA PHE A 7 2.25 -5.31 -4.88
C PHE A 7 1.23 -5.87 -3.87
N ILE A 8 0.16 -6.50 -4.37
CA ILE A 8 -0.87 -7.11 -3.53
C ILE A 8 -0.28 -8.25 -2.69
N SER A 9 0.46 -9.16 -3.31
CA SER A 9 1.10 -10.29 -2.63
C SER A 9 2.02 -9.82 -1.51
N CYS A 10 2.87 -8.80 -1.77
CA CYS A 10 3.78 -8.23 -0.77
C CYS A 10 3.02 -7.69 0.46
N LEU A 11 1.92 -6.96 0.24
CA LEU A 11 1.13 -6.41 1.35
C LEU A 11 0.24 -7.45 2.05
N LEU A 12 -0.04 -8.58 1.39
CA LEU A 12 -0.82 -9.70 1.93
C LEU A 12 0.03 -10.84 2.50
N GLU A 13 1.36 -10.74 2.52
CA GLU A 13 2.22 -11.71 3.24
C GLU A 13 1.83 -11.83 4.72
N LYS A 14 1.32 -10.74 5.31
CA LYS A 14 0.84 -10.67 6.69
C LYS A 14 -0.50 -9.92 6.73
N PRO A 15 -1.62 -10.60 6.43
CA PRO A 15 -2.93 -9.96 6.23
C PRO A 15 -3.50 -9.33 7.51
N ASP A 16 -3.05 -9.79 8.68
CA ASP A 16 -3.51 -9.28 9.98
C ASP A 16 -2.89 -7.93 10.36
N LEU A 17 -1.88 -7.46 9.62
CA LEU A 17 -1.26 -6.18 9.89
C LEU A 17 -2.22 -5.02 9.66
N SER A 18 -2.06 -3.98 10.47
CA SER A 18 -2.71 -2.70 10.20
C SER A 18 -2.27 -2.14 8.83
N VAL A 19 -3.14 -1.39 8.17
CA VAL A 19 -2.84 -0.66 6.92
C VAL A 19 -1.55 0.14 7.08
N LYS A 20 -1.35 0.82 8.21
CA LYS A 20 -0.13 1.58 8.51
C LYS A 20 1.13 0.73 8.47
N THR A 21 1.10 -0.42 9.13
CA THR A 21 2.27 -1.31 9.23
C THR A 21 2.56 -1.95 7.88
N ALA A 22 1.53 -2.42 7.18
CA ALA A 22 1.66 -3.02 5.87
C ALA A 22 2.24 -2.03 4.85
N LEU A 23 1.64 -0.82 4.73
CA LEU A 23 2.12 0.18 3.77
C LEU A 23 3.54 0.65 4.04
N LYS A 24 4.02 0.62 5.29
CA LYS A 24 5.41 0.96 5.63
C LYS A 24 6.46 -0.01 5.06
N SER A 25 6.06 -1.17 4.53
CA SER A 25 6.96 -2.08 3.81
C SER A 25 7.41 -1.51 2.45
N ILE A 26 6.58 -0.65 1.84
CA ILE A 26 6.81 -0.07 0.51
C ILE A 26 7.02 1.44 0.60
N PHE A 27 6.26 2.12 1.45
CA PHE A 27 6.21 3.57 1.56
C PHE A 27 6.96 4.08 2.79
N ARG A 28 7.56 5.26 2.67
CA ARG A 28 8.09 6.00 3.83
C ARG A 28 6.95 6.49 4.72
N LYS A 29 7.26 6.77 5.99
CA LYS A 29 6.29 7.27 6.98
C LYS A 29 5.50 8.50 6.49
N SER A 30 6.16 9.44 5.81
CA SER A 30 5.51 10.64 5.26
C SER A 30 4.55 10.31 4.12
N GLN A 31 4.93 9.38 3.23
CA GLN A 31 4.09 8.91 2.13
C GLN A 31 2.84 8.19 2.66
N VAL A 32 2.99 7.30 3.66
CA VAL A 32 1.83 6.62 4.28
C VAL A 32 0.82 7.63 4.84
N ARG A 33 1.30 8.70 5.47
CA ARG A 33 0.43 9.76 5.98
C ARG A 33 -0.31 10.48 4.84
N SER A 34 0.42 10.88 3.80
CA SER A 34 -0.16 11.56 2.64
C SER A 34 -1.19 10.69 1.90
N ILE A 35 -0.88 9.41 1.68
CA ILE A 35 -1.78 8.43 1.05
C ILE A 35 -3.05 8.26 1.88
N SER A 36 -2.92 8.16 3.21
CA SER A 36 -4.07 8.04 4.11
C SER A 36 -4.99 9.24 4.04
N GLU A 37 -4.43 10.46 4.06
CA GLU A 37 -5.17 11.71 3.97
C GLU A 37 -5.82 11.86 2.58
N LYS A 38 -5.10 11.51 1.50
CA LYS A 38 -5.55 11.62 0.10
C LYS A 38 -6.66 10.63 -0.26
N PHE A 39 -6.60 9.39 0.22
CA PHE A 39 -7.51 8.31 -0.16
C PHE A 39 -8.44 7.84 0.95
N GLY A 40 -8.47 8.55 2.09
CA GLY A 40 -9.34 8.22 3.22
C GLY A 40 -9.05 6.84 3.83
N LEU A 41 -7.78 6.46 3.95
CA LEU A 41 -7.42 5.15 4.52
C LEU A 41 -7.50 5.17 6.05
N ASN A 42 -8.21 4.19 6.63
CA ASN A 42 -8.12 3.93 8.06
C ASN A 42 -6.82 3.18 8.37
N LEU A 43 -5.81 3.92 8.84
CA LEU A 43 -4.49 3.38 9.18
C LEU A 43 -4.48 2.31 10.28
N ASN A 44 -5.53 2.26 11.11
CA ASN A 44 -5.67 1.31 12.21
C ASN A 44 -6.48 0.07 11.82
N ALA A 45 -7.16 0.07 10.67
CA ALA A 45 -7.83 -1.13 10.15
C ALA A 45 -6.81 -2.15 9.63
N GLN A 46 -7.22 -3.40 9.48
CA GLN A 46 -6.39 -4.43 8.84
C GLN A 46 -6.24 -4.13 7.34
N ILE A 47 -5.09 -4.49 6.77
CA ILE A 47 -4.79 -4.22 5.36
C ILE A 47 -5.80 -4.88 4.40
N VAL A 48 -6.34 -6.03 4.79
CA VAL A 48 -7.38 -6.75 4.03
C VAL A 48 -8.71 -5.98 3.93
N CYS A 49 -8.94 -4.98 4.80
CA CYS A 49 -10.17 -4.19 4.79
C CYS A 49 -10.15 -3.05 3.76
N LEU A 50 -9.05 -2.85 3.03
CA LEU A 50 -9.00 -1.86 1.95
C LEU A 50 -9.99 -2.24 0.84
N SER A 51 -10.75 -1.25 0.38
CA SER A 51 -11.62 -1.43 -0.78
C SER A 51 -10.80 -1.62 -2.06
N PRO A 52 -11.39 -2.19 -3.13
CA PRO A 52 -10.69 -2.34 -4.41
C PRO A 52 -10.14 -1.02 -4.97
N SER A 53 -10.85 0.10 -4.79
CA SER A 53 -10.39 1.42 -5.23
C SER A 53 -9.21 1.92 -4.39
N GLN A 54 -9.21 1.66 -3.08
CA GLN A 54 -8.08 2.02 -2.21
C GLN A 54 -6.83 1.22 -2.55
N TRP A 55 -6.96 -0.07 -2.85
CA TRP A 55 -5.85 -0.90 -3.35
C TRP A 55 -5.25 -0.33 -4.64
N LEU A 56 -6.11 0.00 -5.62
CA LEU A 56 -5.67 0.58 -6.88
C LEU A 56 -4.97 1.93 -6.67
N ASN A 57 -5.54 2.81 -5.82
CA ASN A 57 -4.95 4.11 -5.53
C ASN A 57 -3.59 4.00 -4.86
N CYS A 58 -3.42 3.08 -3.89
CA CYS A 58 -2.12 2.83 -3.26
C CYS A 58 -1.10 2.31 -4.28
N PHE A 59 -1.52 1.41 -5.18
CA PHE A 59 -0.64 0.91 -6.23
C PHE A 59 -0.20 2.02 -7.19
N LEU A 60 -1.11 2.87 -7.64
CA LEU A 60 -0.78 3.99 -8.52
C LEU A 60 0.17 4.98 -7.81
N GLU A 61 -0.07 5.26 -6.52
CA GLU A 61 0.86 6.10 -5.77
C GLU A 61 2.25 5.47 -5.67
N MET A 62 2.35 4.15 -5.45
CA MET A 62 3.65 3.45 -5.45
C MET A 62 4.41 3.68 -6.77
N LEU A 63 3.71 3.56 -7.91
CA LEU A 63 4.32 3.77 -9.22
C LEU A 63 4.86 5.20 -9.39
N GLU A 64 4.20 6.18 -8.78
CA GLU A 64 4.56 7.59 -8.88
C GLU A 64 5.71 7.98 -7.93
N VAL A 65 5.64 7.56 -6.66
CA VAL A 65 6.50 8.13 -5.59
C VAL A 65 7.59 7.20 -5.07
N VAL A 66 7.55 5.91 -5.41
CA VAL A 66 8.56 4.93 -4.98
C VAL A 66 9.49 4.63 -6.16
N PRO A 67 10.82 4.77 -6.02
CA PRO A 67 11.73 4.40 -7.10
C PRO A 67 11.58 2.93 -7.49
N GLU A 68 11.60 2.64 -8.79
CA GLU A 68 11.27 1.31 -9.35
C GLU A 68 12.09 0.16 -8.76
N LYS A 69 13.36 0.40 -8.40
CA LYS A 69 14.22 -0.60 -7.76
C LYS A 69 13.74 -1.08 -6.37
N PHE A 70 12.77 -0.38 -5.78
CA PHE A 70 12.14 -0.75 -4.50
C PHE A 70 10.72 -1.28 -4.68
N HIS A 71 10.25 -1.45 -5.92
CA HIS A 71 8.94 -2.07 -6.17
C HIS A 71 8.99 -3.57 -5.84
N PRO A 72 7.92 -4.13 -5.25
CA PRO A 72 7.79 -5.57 -5.08
C PRO A 72 7.89 -6.33 -6.42
N SER A 73 8.48 -7.53 -6.39
CA SER A 73 8.74 -8.40 -7.55
C SER A 73 7.91 -9.68 -7.51
#